data_AF-A0A397TQ15-F1
#
_entry.id   AF-A0A397TQ15-F1
#
_cell.length_a   1.000
_cell.length_b   1.000
_cell.length_c   1.000
_cell.angle_alpha   90.00
_cell.angle_beta   90.00
_cell.angle_gamma   90.00
#
_symmetry.space_group_name_H-M   'P 1'
#
loop_
_entity.id
_entity.type
_entity.pdbx_description
1 polymer ?
#
loop_
_entity_poly.entity_id
_entity_poly.type
_entity_poly.pdbx_seq_one_letter_code
_entity_poly.pdbx_strand_id
1 'polypeptide(L)'
;MEEEQGSPHEQPTSFSSLKAFSKHSYFNALLIFIPLGIVGHFLVWSDTVVFVLNFLAIIPLADLLTFATEEIAKRAGSTVGGLLSATFGNAIELIISIIALDEGLIRVVQASILGSILSNLLLVQGFCFLFGGLKYKQQNFNQTAAQTSSSLLALTMLSLVIPAAYSSTTESETAAQKGFEPSEKKDPEAGTESTESGQKGQINPLKPVSEWIS
;
A
#
# COMPACT_ATOMS: atom_id res chain seq x y z
N MET A 1 6.22 29.18 -48.87
CA MET A 1 5.65 29.87 -47.71
C MET A 1 4.15 29.78 -47.86
N GLU A 2 3.57 28.73 -47.31
CA GLU A 2 2.11 28.57 -47.21
C GLU A 2 1.86 28.22 -45.75
N GLU A 3 1.28 29.16 -45.02
CA GLU A 3 0.80 28.97 -43.66
C GLU A 3 -0.53 28.19 -43.74
N GLU A 4 -0.53 26.92 -43.38
CA GLU A 4 -1.78 26.25 -43.03
C GLU A 4 -2.24 26.72 -41.65
N GLN A 5 -3.27 27.56 -41.67
CA GLN A 5 -4.11 27.87 -40.52
C GLN A 5 -4.79 26.60 -40.01
N GLY A 6 -4.20 25.96 -39.00
CA GLY A 6 -4.83 24.94 -38.18
C GLY A 6 -5.88 25.55 -37.23
N SER A 7 -7.06 24.95 -37.24
CA SER A 7 -8.31 25.25 -36.52
C SER A 7 -8.17 25.78 -35.07
N PRO A 8 -9.18 26.53 -34.55
CA PRO A 8 -9.15 27.05 -33.19
C PRO A 8 -9.06 25.91 -32.17
N HIS A 9 -8.06 25.95 -31.29
CA HIS A 9 -7.99 25.10 -30.10
C HIS A 9 -9.15 25.46 -29.17
N GLU A 10 -10.28 24.77 -29.33
CA GLU A 10 -11.40 24.84 -28.40
C GLU A 10 -10.91 24.27 -27.06
N GLN A 11 -10.80 25.13 -26.05
CA GLN A 11 -10.36 24.72 -24.72
C GLN A 11 -11.38 23.71 -24.18
N PRO A 12 -10.95 22.53 -23.69
CA PRO A 12 -11.89 21.55 -23.21
C PRO A 12 -12.60 22.15 -21.98
N THR A 13 -13.88 22.44 -22.15
CA THR A 13 -14.79 22.80 -21.07
C THR A 13 -14.70 21.74 -19.98
N SER A 14 -14.62 22.16 -18.71
CA SER A 14 -14.43 21.27 -17.54
C SER A 14 -15.34 20.03 -17.55
N PHE A 15 -16.55 20.17 -18.08
CA PHE A 15 -17.52 19.09 -18.24
C PHE A 15 -17.22 18.10 -19.38
N SER A 16 -16.63 18.56 -20.47
CA SER A 16 -16.21 17.73 -21.61
C SER A 16 -14.98 16.89 -21.24
N SER A 17 -14.05 17.47 -20.46
CA SER A 17 -12.96 16.73 -19.83
C SER A 17 -13.53 15.66 -18.89
N LEU A 18 -14.43 16.02 -17.97
CA LEU A 18 -15.05 15.09 -17.02
C LEU A 18 -15.79 13.94 -17.70
N LYS A 19 -16.48 14.22 -18.81
CA LYS A 19 -17.17 13.19 -19.60
C LYS A 19 -16.21 12.30 -20.39
N ALA A 20 -15.07 12.84 -20.83
CA ALA A 20 -13.99 12.05 -21.42
C ALA A 20 -13.32 11.15 -20.38
N PHE A 21 -13.05 11.65 -19.17
CA PHE A 21 -12.55 10.86 -18.03
C PHE A 21 -13.51 9.70 -17.70
N SER A 22 -14.82 9.96 -17.66
CA SER A 22 -15.84 8.96 -17.35
C SER A 22 -15.97 7.84 -18.41
N LYS A 23 -15.54 8.07 -19.66
CA LYS A 23 -15.57 7.06 -20.73
C LYS A 23 -14.21 6.39 -21.00
N HIS A 24 -13.16 6.80 -20.32
CA HIS A 24 -11.80 6.33 -20.58
C HIS A 24 -11.59 4.84 -20.21
N SER A 25 -12.31 4.35 -19.19
CA SER A 25 -12.03 3.04 -18.60
C SER A 25 -13.30 2.25 -18.31
N TYR A 26 -13.24 0.93 -18.55
CA TYR A 26 -14.29 -0.01 -18.15
C TYR A 26 -14.49 -0.03 -16.64
N PHE A 27 -13.46 0.32 -15.87
CA PHE A 27 -13.52 0.40 -14.41
C PHE A 27 -14.42 1.54 -13.92
N ASN A 28 -14.69 2.57 -14.73
CA ASN A 28 -15.55 3.69 -14.33
C ASN A 28 -16.99 3.26 -13.98
N ALA A 29 -17.44 2.09 -14.45
CA ALA A 29 -18.71 1.51 -13.99
C ALA A 29 -18.75 1.29 -12.48
N LEU A 30 -17.60 1.02 -11.85
CA LEU A 30 -17.47 0.86 -10.40
C LEU A 30 -17.58 2.18 -9.62
N LEU A 31 -17.60 3.35 -10.28
CA LEU A 31 -17.77 4.64 -9.57
C LEU A 31 -19.11 4.72 -8.83
N ILE A 32 -20.11 3.91 -9.22
CA ILE A 32 -21.37 3.80 -8.49
C ILE A 32 -21.18 3.30 -7.05
N PHE A 33 -20.08 2.60 -6.75
CA PHE A 33 -19.79 2.14 -5.39
C PHE A 33 -19.40 3.27 -4.43
N ILE A 34 -18.97 4.44 -4.94
CA ILE A 34 -18.65 5.62 -4.11
C ILE A 34 -19.89 6.12 -3.36
N PRO A 35 -20.98 6.55 -4.03
CA PRO A 35 -22.19 6.98 -3.32
C PRO A 35 -22.83 5.84 -2.54
N LEU A 36 -22.74 4.59 -3.01
CA LEU A 36 -23.25 3.42 -2.26
C LEU A 36 -22.50 3.19 -0.95
N GLY A 37 -21.17 3.35 -0.92
CA GLY A 37 -20.37 3.24 0.30
C GLY A 37 -20.72 4.32 1.33
N ILE A 38 -20.91 5.56 0.85
CA ILE A 38 -21.34 6.70 1.69
C ILE A 38 -22.73 6.46 2.27
N VAL A 39 -23.70 6.10 1.42
CA VAL A 39 -25.08 5.80 1.86
C VAL A 39 -25.10 4.62 2.82
N GLY A 40 -24.32 3.57 2.54
CA GLY A 40 -24.22 2.40 3.42
C GLY A 40 -23.69 2.74 4.81
N HIS A 41 -22.74 3.67 4.91
CA HIS A 41 -22.27 4.18 6.19
C HIS A 41 -23.36 4.95 6.95
N PHE A 42 -24.05 5.89 6.29
CA PHE A 42 -25.11 6.69 6.92
C PHE A 42 -26.35 5.88 7.31
N LEU A 43 -26.67 4.83 6.55
CA LEU A 43 -27.77 3.91 6.85
C LEU A 43 -27.36 2.76 7.78
N VAL A 44 -26.13 2.78 8.29
CA VAL A 44 -25.60 1.80 9.26
C VAL A 44 -25.73 0.36 8.74
N TRP A 45 -25.33 0.13 7.50
CA TRP A 45 -25.17 -1.23 6.96
C TRP A 45 -24.04 -1.97 7.67
N SER A 46 -23.94 -3.28 7.48
CA SER A 46 -22.87 -4.07 8.12
C SER A 46 -21.48 -3.59 7.68
N ASP A 47 -20.53 -3.59 8.62
CA ASP A 47 -19.17 -3.13 8.38
C ASP A 47 -18.50 -3.85 7.21
N THR A 48 -18.77 -5.15 7.04
CA THR A 48 -18.28 -5.94 5.91
C THR A 48 -18.80 -5.42 4.58
N VAL A 49 -20.08 -5.04 4.50
CA VAL A 49 -20.67 -4.51 3.26
C VAL A 49 -20.10 -3.13 2.96
N VAL A 50 -20.03 -2.25 3.94
CA VAL A 50 -19.44 -0.91 3.78
C VAL A 50 -17.97 -1.02 3.36
N PHE A 51 -17.21 -1.94 3.94
CA PHE A 51 -15.82 -2.22 3.56
C PHE A 51 -15.72 -2.66 2.09
N VAL A 52 -16.51 -3.64 1.65
CA VAL A 52 -16.47 -4.15 0.27
C VAL A 52 -16.87 -3.06 -0.73
N LEU A 53 -17.88 -2.26 -0.43
CA LEU A 53 -18.30 -1.15 -1.29
C LEU A 53 -17.18 -0.11 -1.45
N ASN A 54 -16.53 0.29 -0.36
CA ASN A 54 -15.40 1.22 -0.41
C ASN A 54 -14.18 0.60 -1.11
N PHE A 55 -13.91 -0.69 -0.90
CA PHE A 55 -12.84 -1.40 -1.60
C PHE A 55 -13.05 -1.40 -3.13
N LEU A 56 -14.27 -1.68 -3.58
CA LEU A 56 -14.62 -1.63 -5.00
C LEU A 56 -14.58 -0.21 -5.58
N ALA A 57 -14.92 0.80 -4.76
CA ALA A 57 -14.83 2.20 -5.14
C ALA A 57 -13.38 2.68 -5.36
N ILE A 58 -12.41 2.11 -4.65
CA ILE A 58 -10.98 2.46 -4.81
C ILE A 58 -10.44 2.06 -6.18
N ILE A 59 -10.92 0.97 -6.78
CA ILE A 59 -10.44 0.45 -8.08
C ILE A 59 -10.49 1.53 -9.19
N PRO A 60 -11.65 2.15 -9.51
CA PRO A 60 -11.69 3.21 -10.53
C PRO A 60 -11.00 4.50 -10.09
N LEU A 61 -10.95 4.79 -8.78
CA LEU A 61 -10.24 5.96 -8.28
C LEU A 61 -8.73 5.84 -8.52
N ALA A 62 -8.18 4.62 -8.42
CA ALA A 62 -6.80 4.33 -8.74
C ALA A 62 -6.46 4.59 -10.20
N ASP A 63 -7.28 4.08 -11.10
CA ASP A 63 -7.12 4.28 -12.54
C ASP A 63 -7.20 5.78 -12.90
N LEU A 64 -8.17 6.49 -12.32
CA LEU A 64 -8.33 7.93 -12.55
C LEU A 64 -7.15 8.75 -12.02
N LEU A 65 -6.63 8.40 -10.83
CA LEU A 65 -5.48 9.08 -10.24
C LEU A 65 -4.21 8.84 -11.06
N THR A 66 -3.97 7.61 -11.52
CA THR A 66 -2.84 7.28 -12.40
C THR A 66 -2.92 8.06 -13.70
N PHE A 67 -4.09 8.05 -14.36
CA PHE A 67 -4.28 8.81 -15.60
C PHE A 67 -4.06 10.32 -15.40
N ALA A 68 -4.61 10.90 -14.33
CA ALA A 68 -4.38 12.31 -14.01
C ALA A 68 -2.89 12.60 -13.76
N THR A 69 -2.19 11.72 -13.05
CA THR A 69 -0.76 11.83 -12.77
C THR A 69 0.07 11.79 -14.05
N GLU A 70 -0.24 10.88 -14.97
CA GLU A 70 0.42 10.78 -16.27
C GLU A 70 0.23 12.06 -17.11
N GLU A 71 -0.98 12.61 -17.13
CA GLU A 71 -1.27 13.85 -17.87
C GLU A 71 -0.52 15.06 -17.29
N ILE A 72 -0.37 15.13 -15.97
CA ILE A 72 0.45 16.16 -15.32
C ILE A 72 1.94 15.91 -15.61
N ALA A 73 2.40 14.67 -15.49
CA ALA A 73 3.80 14.29 -15.71
C ALA A 73 4.29 14.63 -17.13
N LYS A 74 3.44 14.44 -18.15
CA LYS A 74 3.74 14.82 -19.55
C LYS A 74 4.08 16.31 -19.70
N ARG A 75 3.51 17.17 -18.84
CA ARG A 75 3.72 18.63 -18.88
C ARG A 75 4.78 19.13 -17.89
N ALA A 76 5.17 18.29 -16.93
CA ALA A 76 6.12 18.65 -15.86
C ALA A 76 7.60 18.44 -16.22
N GLY A 77 7.90 17.77 -17.35
CA GLY A 77 9.26 17.41 -17.75
C GLY A 77 9.73 16.08 -17.14
N SER A 78 10.82 15.51 -17.67
CA SER A 78 11.23 14.11 -17.37
C SER A 78 11.50 13.83 -15.89
N THR A 79 12.25 14.70 -15.21
CA THR A 79 12.61 14.50 -13.80
C THR A 79 11.40 14.62 -12.87
N VAL A 80 10.63 15.72 -13.00
CA VAL A 80 9.46 15.97 -12.15
C VAL A 80 8.35 14.98 -12.48
N GLY A 81 8.14 14.65 -13.76
CA GLY A 81 7.19 13.63 -14.18
C GLY A 81 7.54 12.24 -13.64
N GLY A 82 8.82 11.88 -13.61
CA GLY A 82 9.30 10.64 -12.97
C GLY A 82 9.00 10.62 -11.47
N LEU A 83 9.24 11.73 -10.77
CA LEU A 83 8.93 11.85 -9.35
C LEU A 83 7.43 11.73 -9.07
N LEU A 84 6.59 12.41 -9.88
CA LEU A 84 5.13 12.34 -9.77
C LEU A 84 4.62 10.92 -10.00
N SER A 85 5.14 10.20 -11.00
CA SER A 85 4.76 8.81 -11.25
C SER A 85 5.19 7.88 -10.10
N ALA A 86 6.35 8.12 -9.49
CA ALA A 86 6.82 7.30 -8.37
C ALA A 86 5.96 7.49 -7.11
N THR A 87 5.54 8.74 -6.83
CA THR A 87 4.73 9.07 -5.64
C THR A 87 3.24 8.82 -5.88
N PHE A 88 2.65 9.47 -6.88
CA PHE A 88 1.21 9.39 -7.14
C PHE A 88 0.78 8.12 -7.86
N GLY A 89 1.69 7.44 -8.58
CA GLY A 89 1.42 6.11 -9.13
C GLY A 89 1.19 5.04 -8.06
N ASN A 90 1.71 5.25 -6.84
CA ASN A 90 1.48 4.38 -5.68
C ASN A 90 0.71 5.11 -4.55
N ALA A 91 0.07 6.25 -4.84
CA ALA A 91 -0.50 7.10 -3.79
C ALA A 91 -1.61 6.42 -2.99
N ILE A 92 -2.43 5.57 -3.62
CA ILE A 92 -3.51 4.86 -2.91
C ILE A 92 -2.93 3.92 -1.86
N GLU A 93 -1.89 3.17 -2.21
CA GLU A 93 -1.22 2.28 -1.27
C GLU A 93 -0.63 3.07 -0.09
N LEU A 94 0.00 4.21 -0.39
CA LEU A 94 0.57 5.11 0.61
C LEU A 94 -0.50 5.71 1.52
N ILE A 95 -1.61 6.21 0.96
CA ILE A 95 -2.72 6.82 1.72
C ILE A 95 -3.36 5.79 2.66
N ILE A 96 -3.68 4.59 2.14
CA ILE A 96 -4.28 3.52 2.96
C ILE A 96 -3.31 3.08 4.05
N SER A 97 -2.02 2.97 3.73
CA SER A 97 -0.99 2.59 4.71
C SER A 97 -0.84 3.65 5.81
N ILE A 98 -0.85 4.94 5.48
CA ILE A 98 -0.77 6.01 6.48
C ILE A 98 -2.00 6.01 7.39
N ILE A 99 -3.20 5.91 6.83
CA ILE A 99 -4.44 5.86 7.63
C ILE A 99 -4.43 4.62 8.55
N ALA A 100 -4.02 3.47 8.03
CA ALA A 100 -3.93 2.26 8.84
C ALA A 100 -2.84 2.35 9.93
N LEU A 101 -1.73 3.04 9.67
CA LEU A 101 -0.70 3.30 10.68
C LEU A 101 -1.21 4.23 11.80
N ASP A 102 -1.97 5.27 11.44
CA ASP A 102 -2.58 6.20 12.39
C ASP A 102 -3.54 5.47 13.35
N GLU A 103 -4.28 4.48 12.82
CA GLU A 103 -5.15 3.57 13.60
C GLU A 103 -4.39 2.43 14.32
N GLY A 104 -3.06 2.42 14.28
CA GLY A 104 -2.23 1.39 14.93
C GLY A 104 -2.30 0.00 14.28
N LEU A 105 -2.80 -0.10 13.05
CA LEU A 105 -2.97 -1.36 12.31
C LEU A 105 -1.66 -1.81 11.62
N ILE A 106 -0.57 -1.91 12.39
CA ILE A 106 0.78 -2.21 11.88
C ILE A 106 0.82 -3.50 11.05
N ARG A 107 0.13 -4.56 11.52
CA ARG A 107 0.08 -5.84 10.80
C ARG A 107 -0.61 -5.74 9.44
N VAL A 108 -1.64 -4.89 9.32
CA VAL A 108 -2.34 -4.66 8.05
C VAL A 108 -1.40 -3.97 7.06
N VAL A 109 -0.63 -2.98 7.53
CA VAL A 109 0.33 -2.23 6.71
C VAL A 109 1.49 -3.12 6.25
N GLN A 110 2.05 -3.94 7.14
CA GLN A 110 3.09 -4.90 6.77
C GLN A 110 2.60 -5.90 5.74
N ALA A 111 1.39 -6.44 5.94
CA ALA A 111 0.79 -7.38 5.01
C ALA A 111 0.46 -6.73 3.64
N SER A 112 -0.01 -5.47 3.62
CA SER A 112 -0.33 -4.77 2.38
C SER A 112 0.91 -4.43 1.55
N ILE A 113 2.00 -4.00 2.19
CA ILE A 113 3.28 -3.72 1.50
C ILE A 113 3.84 -5.00 0.88
N LEU A 114 3.91 -6.10 1.64
CA LEU A 114 4.37 -7.38 1.12
C LEU A 114 3.44 -7.89 0.01
N GLY A 115 2.13 -7.72 0.18
CA GLY A 115 1.11 -8.09 -0.81
C GLY A 115 1.26 -7.33 -2.12
N SER A 116 1.47 -6.01 -2.08
CA SER A 116 1.69 -5.17 -3.27
C SER A 116 2.94 -5.61 -4.04
N ILE A 117 4.05 -5.85 -3.32
CA ILE A 117 5.28 -6.37 -3.91
C ILE A 117 5.03 -7.70 -4.64
N LEU A 118 4.42 -8.68 -3.95
CA LEU A 118 4.15 -9.99 -4.53
C LEU A 118 3.16 -9.91 -5.69
N SER A 119 2.16 -9.04 -5.60
CA SER A 119 1.20 -8.79 -6.68
C SER A 119 1.90 -8.28 -7.94
N ASN A 120 2.78 -7.28 -7.81
CA ASN A 120 3.47 -6.71 -8.96
C ASN A 120 4.50 -7.68 -9.57
N LEU A 121 5.22 -8.45 -8.75
CA LEU A 121 6.26 -9.37 -9.21
C LEU A 121 5.74 -10.69 -9.76
N LEU A 122 4.67 -11.23 -9.18
CA LEU A 122 4.19 -12.58 -9.49
C LEU A 122 2.83 -12.56 -10.16
N LEU A 123 1.87 -11.83 -9.59
CA LEU A 123 0.48 -11.87 -10.08
C LEU A 123 0.34 -11.12 -11.40
N VAL A 124 0.64 -9.81 -11.39
CA VAL A 124 0.55 -8.95 -12.58
C VAL A 124 1.52 -9.40 -13.65
N GLN A 125 2.78 -9.62 -13.30
CA GLN A 125 3.79 -10.12 -14.24
C GLN A 125 3.42 -11.51 -14.79
N GLY A 126 2.89 -12.41 -13.95
CA GLY A 126 2.42 -13.73 -14.38
C GLY A 126 1.26 -13.65 -15.37
N PHE A 127 0.28 -12.76 -15.13
CA PHE A 127 -0.78 -12.50 -16.09
C PHE A 127 -0.28 -11.90 -17.40
N CYS A 128 0.69 -10.98 -17.35
CA CYS A 128 1.32 -10.44 -18.56
C CYS A 128 1.96 -11.52 -19.42
N PHE A 129 2.66 -12.49 -18.81
CA PHE A 129 3.24 -13.63 -19.52
C PHE A 129 2.20 -14.65 -19.98
N LEU A 130 1.18 -14.92 -19.15
CA LEU A 130 0.11 -15.84 -19.51
C LEU A 130 -0.68 -15.29 -20.71
N PHE A 131 -1.29 -14.11 -20.58
CA PHE A 131 -2.12 -13.53 -21.64
C PHE A 131 -1.30 -13.10 -22.86
N GLY A 132 -0.07 -12.62 -22.66
CA GLY A 132 0.87 -12.34 -23.75
C GLY A 132 1.28 -13.62 -24.50
N GLY A 133 1.55 -14.69 -23.76
CA GLY A 133 1.94 -16.01 -24.26
C GLY A 133 0.81 -16.76 -24.98
N LEU A 134 -0.46 -16.49 -24.63
CA LEU A 134 -1.62 -17.02 -25.36
C LEU A 134 -1.67 -16.51 -26.81
N LYS A 135 -1.18 -15.28 -27.07
CA LYS A 135 -1.16 -14.68 -28.41
C LYS A 135 0.18 -14.87 -29.12
N TYR A 136 1.29 -14.80 -28.39
CA TYR A 136 2.65 -14.81 -28.96
C TYR A 136 3.48 -15.97 -28.39
N LYS A 137 4.14 -16.76 -29.25
CA LYS A 137 5.01 -17.86 -28.81
C LYS A 137 6.22 -17.39 -28.00
N GLN A 138 6.70 -16.18 -28.27
CA GLN A 138 7.82 -15.52 -27.59
C GLN A 138 7.50 -14.03 -27.47
N GLN A 139 7.75 -13.43 -26.31
CA GLN A 139 7.62 -11.99 -26.09
C GLN A 139 9.03 -11.38 -26.03
N ASN A 140 9.31 -10.43 -26.92
CA ASN A 140 10.58 -9.72 -26.94
C ASN A 140 10.54 -8.53 -25.98
N PHE A 141 11.54 -8.43 -25.12
CA PHE A 141 11.74 -7.31 -24.20
C PHE A 141 13.11 -6.69 -24.45
N ASN A 142 13.27 -5.41 -24.11
CA ASN A 142 14.57 -4.78 -24.11
C ASN A 142 15.44 -5.42 -23.02
N GLN A 143 16.45 -6.20 -23.43
CA GLN A 143 17.26 -6.99 -22.52
C GLN A 143 18.00 -6.14 -21.49
N THR A 144 18.56 -5.00 -21.91
CA THR A 144 19.28 -4.08 -21.01
C THR A 144 18.33 -3.50 -19.97
N ALA A 145 17.18 -2.97 -20.39
CA ALA A 145 16.21 -2.37 -19.46
C ALA A 145 15.64 -3.42 -18.49
N ALA A 146 15.25 -4.59 -18.99
CA ALA A 146 14.71 -5.67 -18.17
C ALA A 146 15.75 -6.18 -17.16
N GLN A 147 17.01 -6.33 -17.56
CA GLN A 147 18.08 -6.75 -16.67
C GLN A 147 18.35 -5.71 -15.58
N THR A 148 18.43 -4.42 -15.92
CA THR A 148 18.60 -3.34 -14.94
C THR A 148 17.45 -3.32 -13.93
N SER A 149 16.20 -3.37 -14.39
CA SER A 149 15.03 -3.42 -13.50
C SER A 149 15.02 -4.67 -12.61
N SER A 150 15.35 -5.84 -13.15
CA SER A 150 15.43 -7.08 -12.37
C SER A 150 16.52 -7.03 -11.30
N SER A 151 17.68 -6.45 -11.61
CA SER A 151 18.76 -6.28 -10.63
C SER A 151 18.38 -5.30 -9.51
N LEU A 152 17.73 -4.18 -9.85
CA LEU A 152 17.23 -3.22 -8.84
C LEU A 152 16.17 -3.86 -7.95
N LEU A 153 15.22 -4.59 -8.52
CA LEU A 153 14.20 -5.31 -7.76
C LEU A 153 14.81 -6.33 -6.80
N ALA A 154 15.80 -7.12 -7.26
CA ALA A 154 16.51 -8.07 -6.40
C ALA A 154 17.21 -7.37 -5.23
N LEU A 155 17.89 -6.24 -5.49
CA LEU A 155 18.52 -5.45 -4.44
C LEU A 155 17.50 -4.89 -3.44
N THR A 156 16.38 -4.33 -3.91
CA THR A 156 15.31 -3.82 -3.04
C THR A 156 14.71 -4.92 -2.16
N MET A 157 14.47 -6.12 -2.72
CA MET A 157 13.96 -7.25 -1.96
C MET A 157 14.96 -7.72 -0.91
N LEU A 158 16.25 -7.83 -1.25
CA LEU A 158 17.29 -8.18 -0.28
C LEU A 158 17.33 -7.15 0.87
N SER A 159 17.29 -5.85 0.56
CA SER A 159 17.23 -4.79 1.57
C SER A 159 16.02 -4.90 2.49
N LEU A 160 14.85 -5.33 1.97
CA LEU A 160 13.64 -5.52 2.76
C LEU A 160 13.65 -6.80 3.61
N VAL A 161 14.21 -7.90 3.07
CA VAL A 161 14.22 -9.21 3.73
C VAL A 161 15.26 -9.28 4.85
N ILE A 162 16.39 -8.60 4.75
CA ILE A 162 17.46 -8.66 5.77
C ILE A 162 16.96 -8.31 7.18
N PRO A 163 16.26 -7.17 7.42
CA PRO A 163 15.72 -6.86 8.75
C PRO A 163 14.64 -7.86 9.23
N ALA A 164 13.81 -8.37 8.31
CA ALA A 164 12.78 -9.35 8.63
C ALA A 164 13.39 -10.70 9.04
N ALA A 165 14.43 -11.16 8.34
CA ALA A 165 15.15 -12.37 8.69
C ALA A 165 15.85 -12.23 10.05
N TYR A 166 16.52 -11.09 10.29
CA TYR A 166 17.19 -10.84 11.56
C TYR A 166 16.22 -10.87 12.76
N SER A 167 15.10 -10.14 12.66
CA SER A 167 14.07 -10.13 13.73
C SER A 167 13.49 -11.51 14.02
N SER A 168 13.26 -12.34 13.00
CA SER A 168 12.77 -13.71 13.20
C SER A 168 13.74 -14.61 13.98
N THR A 169 15.05 -14.40 13.84
CA THR A 169 16.07 -15.17 14.58
C THR A 169 16.17 -14.73 16.04
N THR A 170 16.07 -13.42 16.31
CA THR A 170 16.10 -12.89 17.68
C THR A 170 14.84 -13.23 18.48
N GLU A 171 13.68 -13.27 17.82
CA GLU A 171 12.44 -13.77 18.44
C GLU A 171 12.55 -15.25 18.81
N SER A 172 13.20 -16.05 17.95
CA SER A 172 13.45 -17.47 18.18
C SER A 172 14.39 -17.70 19.38
N GLU A 173 15.45 -16.90 19.53
CA GLU A 173 16.34 -16.97 20.72
C GLU A 173 15.63 -16.53 22.01
N THR A 174 14.79 -15.49 21.94
CA THR A 174 14.02 -15.00 23.10
C THR A 174 12.97 -16.03 23.55
N ALA A 175 12.34 -16.74 22.61
CA ALA A 175 11.40 -17.82 22.89
C ALA A 175 12.10 -19.07 23.47
N ALA A 176 13.30 -19.39 22.98
CA ALA A 176 14.12 -20.49 23.49
C ALA A 176 14.59 -20.26 24.94
N GLN A 177 14.91 -19.00 25.31
CA GLN A 177 15.28 -18.66 26.69
C GLN A 177 14.09 -18.68 27.67
N LYS A 178 12.87 -18.30 27.24
CA LYS A 178 11.65 -18.42 28.06
C LYS A 178 11.19 -19.86 28.30
N GLY A 179 11.60 -20.80 27.44
CA GLY A 179 11.33 -22.24 27.61
C GLY A 179 12.28 -22.96 28.58
N PHE A 180 13.29 -22.26 29.11
CA PHE A 180 14.28 -22.77 30.05
C PHE A 180 14.20 -22.04 31.40
N GLU A 181 13.00 -21.69 31.88
CA GLU A 181 12.80 -21.53 33.32
C GLU A 181 12.58 -22.95 33.90
N PRO A 182 13.48 -23.49 34.74
CA PRO A 182 13.20 -24.73 35.44
C PRO A 182 11.95 -24.50 36.28
N SER A 183 10.93 -25.35 36.09
CA SER A 183 9.78 -25.38 36.98
C SER A 183 10.28 -25.66 38.39
N GLU A 184 10.43 -24.59 39.18
CA GLU A 184 10.81 -24.68 40.58
C GLU A 184 9.76 -25.55 41.27
N LYS A 185 10.18 -26.75 41.69
CA LYS A 185 9.33 -27.63 42.48
C LYS A 185 9.02 -26.90 43.78
N LYS A 186 7.78 -26.46 43.92
CA LYS A 186 7.27 -25.92 45.17
C LYS A 186 7.06 -27.08 46.13
N ASP A 187 8.06 -27.41 46.94
CA ASP A 187 7.88 -28.25 48.12
C ASP A 187 6.91 -27.52 49.07
N PRO A 188 5.94 -28.21 49.68
CA PRO A 188 5.04 -27.59 50.63
C PRO A 188 5.71 -27.68 52.00
N GLU A 189 6.22 -26.57 52.55
CA GLU A 189 6.06 -26.30 53.98
C GLU A 189 6.59 -24.95 54.46
N ALA A 190 5.79 -24.41 55.40
CA ALA A 190 6.10 -23.47 56.48
C ALA A 190 6.41 -22.00 56.13
N GLY A 191 5.61 -21.12 56.74
CA GLY A 191 5.60 -19.69 56.46
C GLY A 191 6.74 -18.90 57.08
N THR A 192 6.86 -17.64 56.65
CA THR A 192 6.80 -16.44 57.50
C THR A 192 6.93 -15.20 56.60
N GLU A 193 6.34 -14.11 57.07
CA GLU A 193 6.23 -12.81 56.43
C GLU A 193 7.57 -12.21 55.98
N SER A 194 7.59 -11.50 54.86
CA SER A 194 7.97 -10.08 54.82
C SER A 194 7.86 -9.50 53.40
N THR A 195 7.35 -8.28 53.39
CA THR A 195 7.21 -7.33 52.28
C THR A 195 8.55 -6.99 51.62
N GLU A 196 8.62 -7.03 50.29
CA GLU A 196 9.40 -6.05 49.53
C GLU A 196 8.91 -5.89 48.08
N SER A 197 8.89 -4.64 47.66
CA SER A 197 8.27 -4.09 46.46
C SER A 197 8.99 -4.45 45.16
N GLY A 198 8.31 -5.20 44.28
CA GLY A 198 8.72 -5.37 42.88
C GLY A 198 8.27 -4.18 42.02
N GLN A 199 9.20 -3.25 41.77
CA GLN A 199 9.05 -2.16 40.81
C GLN A 199 8.99 -2.73 39.39
N LYS A 200 7.77 -2.98 38.88
CA LYS A 200 7.53 -3.44 37.51
C LYS A 200 7.63 -2.24 36.57
N GLY A 201 8.56 -2.28 35.63
CA GLY A 201 8.78 -1.26 34.61
C GLY A 201 7.47 -0.89 33.91
N GLN A 202 6.97 0.29 34.25
CA GLN A 202 5.79 0.90 33.66
C GLN A 202 6.24 1.54 32.34
N ILE A 203 5.82 0.96 31.22
CA ILE A 203 5.90 1.65 29.93
C ILE A 203 5.02 2.90 30.03
N ASN A 204 5.62 4.07 29.94
CA ASN A 204 4.87 5.32 29.93
C ASN A 204 4.00 5.36 28.66
N PRO A 205 2.69 5.60 28.76
CA PRO A 205 1.90 5.91 27.57
C PRO A 205 2.41 7.20 26.94
N LEU A 206 2.54 7.21 25.61
CA LEU A 206 2.90 8.40 24.86
C LEU A 206 1.89 9.51 25.13
N LYS A 207 2.39 10.72 25.41
CA LYS A 207 1.55 11.88 25.72
C LYS A 207 0.66 12.24 24.52
N PRO A 208 -0.62 12.59 24.76
CA PRO A 208 -1.52 13.03 23.71
C PRO A 208 -1.01 14.30 23.02
N VAL A 209 -1.29 14.42 21.72
CA VAL A 209 -0.78 15.48 20.83
C VAL A 209 -1.13 16.89 21.32
N SER A 210 -2.20 17.04 22.11
CA SER A 210 -2.62 18.32 22.70
C SER A 210 -1.58 18.97 23.64
N GLU A 211 -0.64 18.21 24.19
CA GLU A 211 0.43 18.76 25.06
C GLU A 211 1.64 19.32 24.28
N TRP A 212 1.69 19.18 22.96
CA TRP A 212 2.82 19.64 22.13
C TRP A 212 2.67 21.09 21.63
N ILE A 213 1.52 21.71 21.87
CA ILE A 213 1.16 23.04 21.37
C ILE A 213 0.94 24.01 22.54
N SER A 214 1.80 23.95 23.56
CA SER A 214 1.86 24.90 24.68
C SER A 214 3.25 25.51 24.80
#